data_AF-A0A7J4L551-F1
#
_entry.id   AF-A0A7J4L551-F1
#
_cell.length_a   1.000
_cell.length_b   1.000
_cell.length_c   1.000
_cell.angle_alpha   90.00
_cell.angle_beta   90.00
_cell.angle_gamma   90.00
#
_symmetry.space_group_name_H-M   'P 1'
#
loop_
_entity.id
_entity.type
_entity.pdbx_description
1 polymer ?
#
loop_
_entity_poly.entity_id
_entity_poly.type
_entity_poly.pdbx_seq_one_letter_code
_entity_poly.pdbx_strand_id
1 'polypeptide(L)'
;MKHIGWCLERIQMVMAHIPRAVISQEDKDKANRILDEIQEYANTLAQLILHPKFKRYLHQLETSSIEGIRLQAHEIEELSKNLEQMLYEVDLYVKDLRESIISNPEQWKKKADQLVLMIDQKFGGEKGELRKEFQIALHTEEELKQLVTSEEHLAEFLK
;
A
#
# COMPACT_ATOMS: atom_id res chain seq x y z
N MET A 1 -10.29 3.53 3.75
CA MET A 1 -9.11 2.65 3.93
C MET A 1 -9.27 1.24 3.32
N LYS A 2 -10.47 0.67 3.12
CA LYS A 2 -10.67 -0.61 2.37
C LYS A 2 -9.98 -0.65 0.99
N HIS A 3 -9.93 0.49 0.28
CA HIS A 3 -9.26 0.60 -1.02
C HIS A 3 -7.72 0.54 -0.94
N ILE A 4 -7.11 0.90 0.19
CA ILE A 4 -5.65 0.80 0.39
C ILE A 4 -5.25 -0.68 0.44
N GLY A 5 -5.85 -1.46 1.35
CA GLY A 5 -5.59 -2.89 1.46
C GLY A 5 -5.87 -3.66 0.15
N TRP A 6 -6.93 -3.28 -0.56
CA TRP A 6 -7.22 -3.86 -1.88
C TRP A 6 -6.12 -3.58 -2.91
N CYS A 7 -5.61 -2.34 -3.01
CA CYS A 7 -4.53 -2.02 -3.94
C CYS A 7 -3.26 -2.84 -3.64
N LEU A 8 -2.94 -3.02 -2.36
CA LEU A 8 -1.81 -3.83 -1.92
C LEU A 8 -1.93 -5.29 -2.38
N GLU A 9 -3.10 -5.89 -2.18
CA GLU A 9 -3.36 -7.27 -2.62
C GLU A 9 -3.29 -7.42 -4.14
N ARG A 10 -3.80 -6.42 -4.89
CA ARG A 10 -3.74 -6.45 -6.35
C ARG A 10 -2.32 -6.36 -6.87
N ILE A 11 -1.46 -5.52 -6.28
CA ILE A 11 -0.03 -5.44 -6.63
C ILE A 11 0.63 -6.82 -6.49
N GLN A 12 0.43 -7.49 -5.35
CA GLN A 12 0.99 -8.82 -5.09
C GLN A 12 0.48 -9.88 -6.08
N MET A 13 -0.83 -9.91 -6.33
CA MET A 13 -1.44 -10.86 -7.26
C MET A 13 -0.88 -10.70 -8.67
N VAL A 14 -0.79 -9.45 -9.16
CA VAL A 14 -0.29 -9.16 -10.50
C VAL A 14 1.19 -9.54 -10.64
N MET A 15 1.99 -9.31 -9.59
CA MET A 15 3.41 -9.69 -9.57
C MET A 15 3.64 -11.20 -9.65
N ALA A 16 2.75 -12.00 -9.07
CA ALA A 16 2.83 -13.46 -9.17
C ALA A 16 2.74 -13.96 -10.63
N HIS A 17 2.27 -13.13 -11.56
CA HIS A 17 2.16 -13.45 -12.97
C HIS A 17 3.33 -12.95 -13.83
N ILE A 18 4.34 -12.32 -13.23
CA ILE A 18 5.54 -11.86 -13.93
C ILE A 18 6.17 -13.03 -14.72
N PRO A 19 6.41 -12.89 -16.03
CA PRO A 19 7.02 -13.94 -16.83
C PRO A 19 8.44 -14.22 -16.34
N ARG A 20 8.85 -15.50 -16.36
CA ARG A 20 10.20 -15.92 -15.92
C ARG A 20 11.32 -15.47 -16.87
N ALA A 21 10.97 -15.23 -18.13
CA ALA A 21 11.88 -14.80 -19.18
C ALA A 21 11.11 -13.91 -20.17
N VAL A 22 11.84 -13.00 -20.82
CA VAL A 22 11.29 -12.07 -21.82
C VAL A 22 12.06 -12.28 -23.12
N ILE A 23 11.67 -13.29 -23.89
CA ILE A 23 12.40 -13.73 -25.09
C ILE A 23 11.62 -13.37 -26.35
N SER A 24 10.31 -13.65 -26.35
CA SER A 24 9.41 -13.37 -27.47
C SER A 24 8.73 -12.00 -27.33
N GLN A 25 8.14 -11.51 -28.42
CA GLN A 25 7.31 -10.29 -28.36
C GLN A 25 6.10 -10.48 -27.43
N GLU A 26 5.51 -11.68 -27.41
CA GLU A 26 4.40 -12.00 -26.50
C GLU A 26 4.83 -11.89 -25.03
N ASP A 27 6.04 -12.34 -24.68
CA ASP A 27 6.57 -12.18 -23.32
C ASP A 27 6.79 -10.71 -22.98
N LYS A 28 7.29 -9.92 -23.93
CA LYS A 28 7.49 -8.47 -23.75
C LYS A 28 6.17 -7.76 -23.51
N ASP A 29 5.15 -8.08 -24.30
CA ASP A 29 3.82 -7.48 -24.18
C ASP A 29 3.16 -7.86 -22.85
N LYS A 30 3.29 -9.13 -22.45
CA LYS A 30 2.82 -9.61 -21.15
C LYS A 30 3.54 -8.93 -19.98
N ALA A 31 4.87 -8.83 -20.06
CA ALA A 31 5.68 -8.15 -19.06
C ALA A 31 5.28 -6.67 -18.92
N ASN A 32 5.14 -5.96 -20.04
CA ASN A 32 4.71 -4.56 -20.04
C ASN A 32 3.32 -4.38 -19.42
N ARG A 33 2.35 -5.23 -19.78
CA ARG A 33 0.99 -5.16 -19.21
C ARG A 33 1.00 -5.33 -17.69
N ILE A 34 1.79 -6.29 -17.19
CA ILE A 34 1.93 -6.51 -15.75
C ILE A 34 2.54 -5.28 -15.07
N LEU A 35 3.59 -4.69 -15.66
CA LEU A 35 4.20 -3.46 -15.14
C LEU A 35 3.25 -2.25 -15.20
N ASP A 36 2.38 -2.17 -16.22
CA ASP A 36 1.33 -1.14 -16.32
C ASP A 36 0.32 -1.30 -15.17
N GLU A 37 -0.17 -2.52 -14.93
CA GLU A 37 -1.12 -2.81 -13.84
C GLU A 37 -0.50 -2.50 -12.47
N ILE A 38 0.75 -2.91 -12.22
CA ILE A 38 1.47 -2.59 -10.98
C ILE A 38 1.54 -1.08 -10.77
N GLN A 39 1.90 -0.33 -11.81
CA GLN A 39 1.98 1.13 -11.74
C GLN A 39 0.62 1.77 -11.49
N GLU A 40 -0.45 1.25 -12.09
CA GLU A 40 -1.82 1.75 -11.89
C GLU A 40 -2.26 1.62 -10.42
N TYR A 41 -2.06 0.44 -9.82
CA TYR A 41 -2.38 0.23 -8.40
C TYR A 41 -1.47 1.05 -7.47
N ALA A 42 -0.18 1.17 -7.79
CA ALA A 42 0.75 2.01 -7.03
C ALA A 42 0.33 3.50 -7.06
N ASN A 43 -0.03 4.01 -8.24
CA ASN A 43 -0.52 5.39 -8.41
C ASN A 43 -1.83 5.62 -7.67
N THR A 44 -2.77 4.67 -7.75
CA THR A 44 -4.04 4.73 -7.02
C THR A 44 -3.78 4.76 -5.52
N LEU A 45 -2.85 3.95 -5.04
CA LEU A 45 -2.49 3.92 -3.63
C LEU A 45 -1.87 5.24 -3.16
N ALA A 46 -0.98 5.84 -3.97
CA ALA A 46 -0.41 7.16 -3.71
C ALA A 46 -1.50 8.24 -3.61
N GLN A 47 -2.50 8.20 -4.50
CA GLN A 47 -3.61 9.15 -4.45
C GLN A 47 -4.45 8.97 -3.19
N LEU A 48 -4.68 7.74 -2.74
CA LEU A 48 -5.46 7.46 -1.53
C LEU A 48 -4.77 7.99 -0.27
N ILE A 49 -3.46 7.81 -0.13
CA ILE A 49 -2.71 8.27 1.05
C ILE A 49 -2.43 9.78 1.05
N LEU A 50 -2.32 10.39 -0.12
CA LEU A 50 -2.16 11.84 -0.27
C LEU A 50 -3.52 12.56 -0.29
N HIS A 51 -4.64 11.83 -0.27
CA HIS A 51 -5.96 12.42 -0.40
C HIS A 51 -6.23 13.42 0.76
N PRO A 52 -6.66 14.67 0.47
CA PRO A 52 -6.86 15.68 1.52
C PRO A 52 -7.86 15.27 2.61
N LYS A 53 -8.90 14.52 2.23
CA LYS A 53 -9.87 13.96 3.19
C LYS A 53 -9.21 12.98 4.18
N PHE A 54 -8.27 12.15 3.70
CA PHE A 54 -7.54 11.21 4.56
C PHE A 54 -6.63 11.97 5.54
N LYS A 55 -5.84 12.92 5.04
CA LYS A 55 -4.97 13.77 5.89
C LYS A 55 -5.78 14.55 6.93
N ARG A 56 -6.99 15.02 6.58
CA ARG A 56 -7.90 15.69 7.55
C ARG A 56 -8.36 14.75 8.67
N TYR A 57 -8.76 13.53 8.33
CA TYR A 57 -9.16 12.55 9.35
C TYR A 57 -7.99 12.17 10.26
N LEU A 58 -6.81 11.96 9.68
CA LEU A 58 -5.60 11.66 10.44
C LEU A 58 -5.30 12.78 11.45
N HIS A 59 -5.35 14.04 10.99
CA HIS A 59 -5.17 15.19 11.87
C HIS A 59 -6.21 15.26 13.01
N GLN A 60 -7.48 14.94 12.73
CA GLN A 60 -8.51 14.87 13.76
C GLN A 60 -8.15 13.85 14.85
N LEU A 61 -7.67 12.67 14.45
CA LEU A 61 -7.23 11.63 15.38
C LEU A 61 -6.00 12.05 16.19
N GLU A 62 -5.02 12.70 15.55
CA GLU A 62 -3.81 13.24 16.21
C GLU A 62 -4.15 14.29 17.28
N THR A 63 -5.22 15.06 17.07
CA THR A 63 -5.69 16.10 18.02
C THR A 63 -6.69 15.58 19.06
N SER A 64 -6.97 14.28 19.09
CA SER A 64 -7.89 13.68 20.06
C SER A 64 -7.44 13.90 21.50
N SER A 65 -8.41 14.12 22.39
CA SER A 65 -8.17 14.17 23.85
C SER A 65 -7.85 12.80 24.46
N ILE A 66 -8.09 11.71 23.72
CA ILE A 66 -7.83 10.33 24.15
C ILE A 66 -6.45 9.92 23.67
N GLU A 67 -5.54 9.65 24.62
CA GLU A 67 -4.13 9.32 24.32
C GLU A 67 -3.97 8.11 23.40
N GLY A 68 -4.76 7.04 23.61
CA GLY A 68 -4.73 5.86 22.75
C GLY A 68 -5.03 6.18 21.28
N ILE A 69 -6.00 7.06 21.02
CA ILE A 69 -6.36 7.50 19.66
C ILE A 69 -5.20 8.26 19.01
N ARG A 70 -4.57 9.16 19.76
CA ARG A 70 -3.43 9.93 19.27
C ARG A 70 -2.23 9.05 18.94
N LEU A 71 -1.93 8.05 19.77
CA LEU A 71 -0.86 7.08 19.50
C LEU A 71 -1.13 6.31 18.20
N GLN A 72 -2.37 5.86 18.01
CA GLN A 72 -2.79 5.14 16.79
C GLN A 72 -2.76 6.04 15.55
N ALA A 73 -3.11 7.33 15.69
CA ALA A 73 -2.98 8.29 14.62
C ALA A 73 -1.51 8.46 14.18
N HIS A 74 -0.59 8.54 15.15
CA HIS A 74 0.84 8.62 14.85
C HIS A 74 1.34 7.34 14.16
N GLU A 75 0.88 6.16 14.59
CA GLU A 75 1.17 4.90 13.89
C GLU A 75 0.68 4.94 12.44
N ILE A 76 -0.56 5.38 12.18
CA ILE A 76 -1.10 5.53 10.81
C ILE A 76 -0.27 6.50 9.97
N GLU A 77 0.20 7.60 10.56
CA GLU A 77 1.04 8.58 9.88
C GLU A 77 2.39 7.97 9.44
N GLU A 78 3.07 7.28 10.36
CA GLU A 78 4.33 6.61 10.08
C GLU A 78 4.17 5.50 9.02
N LEU A 79 3.08 4.73 9.09
CA LEU A 79 2.74 3.74 8.07
C LEU A 79 2.51 4.39 6.71
N SER A 80 1.87 5.55 6.67
CA SER A 80 1.64 6.29 5.44
C SER A 80 2.95 6.77 4.83
N LYS A 81 3.90 7.27 5.64
CA LYS A 81 5.24 7.67 5.17
C LYS A 81 6.04 6.48 4.63
N ASN A 82 6.01 5.35 5.33
CA ASN A 82 6.63 4.11 4.88
C ASN A 82 6.04 3.64 3.54
N LEU A 83 4.72 3.78 3.37
CA LEU A 83 4.05 3.46 2.13
C LEU A 83 4.40 4.41 0.98
N GLU A 84 4.49 5.72 1.25
CA GLU A 84 4.94 6.73 0.28
C GLU A 84 6.35 6.41 -0.24
N GLN A 85 7.30 6.16 0.67
CA GLN A 85 8.68 5.76 0.32
C GLN A 85 8.70 4.48 -0.52
N MET A 86 7.89 3.49 -0.15
CA MET A 86 7.84 2.24 -0.88
C MET A 86 7.26 2.42 -2.29
N LEU A 87 6.20 3.21 -2.46
CA LEU A 87 5.61 3.49 -3.77
C LEU A 87 6.63 4.18 -4.70
N TYR A 88 7.48 5.02 -4.14
CA TYR A 88 8.60 5.60 -4.87
C TYR A 88 9.61 4.53 -5.31
N GLU A 89 9.98 3.59 -4.45
CA GLU A 89 10.85 2.46 -4.81
C GLU A 89 10.23 1.58 -5.91
N VAL A 90 8.93 1.28 -5.82
CA VAL A 90 8.20 0.52 -6.86
C VAL A 90 8.28 1.22 -8.22
N ASP A 91 8.06 2.54 -8.26
CA ASP A 91 8.17 3.31 -9.50
C ASP A 91 9.57 3.23 -10.12
N LEU A 92 10.63 3.33 -9.31
CA LEU A 92 12.01 3.16 -9.76
C LEU A 92 12.27 1.76 -10.34
N TYR A 93 11.83 0.71 -9.65
CA TYR A 93 12.00 -0.67 -10.12
C TYR A 93 11.20 -0.96 -11.40
N VAL A 94 9.97 -0.45 -11.51
CA VAL A 94 9.16 -0.61 -12.73
C VAL A 94 9.87 0.03 -13.92
N LYS A 95 10.44 1.23 -13.77
CA LYS A 95 11.22 1.89 -14.82
C LYS A 95 12.44 1.06 -15.24
N ASP A 96 13.21 0.57 -14.26
CA ASP A 96 14.38 -0.26 -14.50
C ASP A 96 14.04 -1.60 -15.19
N LEU A 97 12.90 -2.20 -14.85
CA LEU A 97 12.39 -3.41 -15.51
C LEU A 97 11.97 -3.16 -16.95
N ARG A 98 11.31 -2.03 -17.24
CA ARG A 98 10.97 -1.63 -18.62
C ARG A 98 12.22 -1.46 -19.47
N GLU A 99 13.27 -0.86 -18.92
CA GLU A 99 14.55 -0.74 -19.60
C GLU A 99 15.16 -2.12 -19.88
N SER A 100 15.08 -3.05 -18.93
CA SER A 100 15.56 -4.42 -19.13
C SER A 100 14.80 -5.19 -20.22
N ILE A 101 13.49 -4.94 -20.42
CA ILE A 101 12.72 -5.54 -21.54
C ILE A 101 13.31 -5.14 -22.90
N ILE A 102 13.79 -3.90 -23.02
CA ILE A 102 14.29 -3.31 -24.28
C ILE A 102 15.76 -3.64 -24.48
N SER A 103 16.59 -3.35 -23.47
CA SER A 103 18.03 -3.22 -23.61
C SER A 103 18.80 -4.44 -23.12
N ASN A 104 18.31 -5.12 -22.07
CA ASN A 104 19.03 -6.24 -21.43
C ASN A 104 18.06 -7.32 -20.90
N PRO A 105 17.37 -8.08 -21.79
CA PRO A 105 16.37 -9.06 -21.37
C PRO A 105 16.93 -10.20 -20.50
N GLU A 106 18.23 -10.48 -20.61
CA GLU A 106 18.93 -11.45 -19.76
C GLU A 106 18.92 -11.09 -18.28
N GLN A 107 18.84 -9.78 -17.96
CA GLN A 107 18.77 -9.29 -16.58
C GLN A 107 17.34 -9.28 -16.02
N TRP A 108 16.32 -9.48 -16.88
CA TRP A 108 14.91 -9.41 -16.52
C TRP A 108 14.61 -10.21 -15.27
N LYS A 109 14.95 -11.51 -15.28
CA LYS A 109 14.60 -12.43 -14.20
C LYS A 109 15.17 -11.96 -12.86
N LYS A 110 16.44 -11.56 -12.84
CA LYS A 110 17.11 -11.11 -11.61
C LYS A 110 16.43 -9.87 -11.03
N LYS A 111 16.11 -8.89 -11.87
CA LYS A 111 15.45 -7.65 -11.43
C LYS A 111 13.99 -7.87 -11.05
N ALA A 112 13.30 -8.75 -11.76
CA ALA A 112 11.93 -9.13 -11.45
C ALA A 112 11.84 -9.83 -10.10
N ASP A 113 12.74 -10.79 -9.85
CA ASP A 113 12.83 -11.48 -8.56
C ASP A 113 13.16 -10.49 -7.41
N GLN A 114 13.98 -9.46 -7.66
CA GLN A 114 14.25 -8.40 -6.68
C GLN A 114 13.01 -7.57 -6.36
N LEU A 115 12.23 -7.16 -7.37
CA LEU A 115 10.98 -6.44 -7.16
C LEU A 115 9.97 -7.28 -6.37
N VAL A 116 9.79 -8.55 -6.75
CA VAL A 116 8.91 -9.49 -6.03
C VAL A 116 9.35 -9.64 -4.58
N LEU A 117 10.65 -9.85 -4.33
CA LEU A 117 11.17 -10.00 -2.97
C LEU A 117 11.00 -8.73 -2.13
N MET A 118 11.29 -7.55 -2.69
CA MET A 118 11.09 -6.27 -2.01
C MET A 118 9.62 -6.11 -1.59
N ILE A 119 8.70 -6.45 -2.50
CA ILE A 119 7.26 -6.32 -2.24
C ILE A 119 6.75 -7.38 -1.29
N ASP A 120 7.21 -8.62 -1.39
CA ASP A 120 6.86 -9.65 -0.41
C ASP A 120 7.36 -9.26 0.98
N GLN A 121 8.60 -8.79 1.11
CA GLN A 121 9.15 -8.38 2.41
C GLN A 121 8.40 -7.20 3.03
N LYS A 122 7.99 -6.23 2.21
CA LYS A 122 7.36 -4.99 2.69
C LYS A 122 5.83 -5.09 2.78
N PHE A 123 5.16 -5.85 1.90
CA PHE A 123 3.70 -5.96 1.82
C PHE A 123 3.12 -7.32 2.28
N GLY A 124 3.86 -8.44 2.17
CA GLY A 124 3.23 -9.77 2.06
C GLY A 124 3.72 -10.92 2.94
N GLY A 125 4.97 -10.89 3.40
CA GLY A 125 5.60 -12.01 4.10
C GLY A 125 5.12 -12.18 5.54
N GLU A 126 5.68 -13.17 6.26
CA GLU A 126 5.45 -13.39 7.70
C GLU A 126 5.74 -12.15 8.57
N LYS A 127 6.60 -11.25 8.05
CA LYS A 127 6.92 -9.94 8.62
C LYS A 127 6.26 -8.78 7.87
N GLY A 128 5.11 -8.96 7.22
CA GLY A 128 4.39 -7.90 6.51
C GLY A 128 3.93 -6.80 7.47
N GLU A 129 4.88 -5.98 7.92
CA GLU A 129 4.76 -4.93 8.94
C GLU A 129 3.67 -3.97 8.49
N LEU A 130 3.80 -3.41 7.29
CA LEU A 130 2.82 -2.47 6.74
C LEU A 130 1.40 -3.05 6.62
N ARG A 131 1.22 -4.28 6.13
CA ARG A 131 -0.14 -4.86 5.99
C ARG A 131 -0.76 -5.14 7.36
N LYS A 132 0.00 -5.72 8.28
CA LYS A 132 -0.46 -6.03 9.64
C LYS A 132 -0.76 -4.76 10.42
N GLU A 133 0.14 -3.78 10.35
CA GLU A 133 0.00 -2.49 11.03
C GLU A 133 -1.16 -1.68 10.44
N PHE A 134 -1.35 -1.67 9.12
CA PHE A 134 -2.54 -1.06 8.51
C PHE A 134 -3.84 -1.79 8.90
N GLN A 135 -3.84 -3.12 9.01
CA GLN A 135 -5.02 -3.87 9.45
C GLN A 135 -5.35 -3.60 10.92
N ILE A 136 -4.35 -3.51 11.78
CA ILE A 136 -4.51 -3.12 13.18
C ILE A 136 -5.08 -1.70 13.23
N ALA A 137 -4.45 -0.74 12.56
CA ALA A 137 -4.91 0.64 12.52
C ALA A 137 -6.32 0.79 11.94
N LEU A 138 -6.68 -0.01 10.92
CA LEU A 138 -8.02 -0.09 10.33
C LEU A 138 -9.07 -0.60 11.33
N HIS A 139 -8.76 -1.70 11.98
CA HIS A 139 -9.63 -2.32 12.97
C HIS A 139 -9.87 -1.36 14.15
N THR A 140 -8.78 -0.76 14.61
CA THR A 140 -8.78 0.29 15.60
C THR A 140 -9.57 1.53 15.16
N GLU A 141 -9.45 2.02 13.92
CA GLU A 141 -10.29 3.13 13.41
C GLU A 141 -11.79 2.77 13.48
N GLU A 142 -12.15 1.53 13.13
CA GLU A 142 -13.53 1.04 13.20
C GLU A 142 -14.03 0.94 14.66
N GLU A 143 -13.22 0.44 15.58
CA GLU A 143 -13.53 0.42 17.02
C GLU A 143 -13.69 1.84 17.60
N LEU A 144 -12.82 2.76 17.21
CA LEU A 144 -12.89 4.16 17.64
C LEU A 144 -14.12 4.88 17.10
N LYS A 145 -14.50 4.64 15.84
CA LYS A 145 -15.76 5.16 15.30
C LYS A 145 -16.94 4.63 16.08
N GLN A 146 -16.94 3.35 16.47
CA GLN A 146 -18.00 2.79 17.31
C GLN A 146 -18.02 3.38 18.72
N LEU A 147 -16.85 3.62 19.33
CA LEU A 147 -16.74 4.27 20.64
C LEU A 147 -17.23 5.72 20.61
N VAL A 148 -16.81 6.52 19.63
CA VAL A 148 -17.28 7.91 19.45
C VAL A 148 -18.79 7.95 19.22
N THR A 149 -19.33 7.06 18.38
CA THR A 149 -20.78 6.95 18.16
C THR A 149 -21.52 6.52 19.43
N SER A 150 -20.88 5.71 20.29
CA SER A 150 -21.44 5.29 21.57
C SER A 150 -21.40 6.40 22.63
N GLU A 151 -20.35 7.23 22.65
CA GLU A 151 -20.22 8.38 23.53
C GLU A 151 -21.20 9.50 23.15
N GLU A 152 -21.40 9.76 21.85
CA GLU A 152 -22.44 10.68 21.35
C GLU A 152 -23.85 10.20 21.74
N HIS A 153 -24.15 8.90 21.57
CA HIS A 153 -25.43 8.32 22.01
C HIS A 153 -25.61 8.35 23.54
N LEU A 154 -24.55 8.12 24.32
CA LEU A 154 -24.57 8.21 25.79
C LEU A 154 -24.81 9.67 26.24
N ALA A 155 -24.25 10.65 25.53
CA ALA A 155 -24.47 12.06 25.80
C ALA A 155 -25.90 12.53 25.49
N GLU A 156 -26.58 11.90 24.52
CA GLU A 156 -28.02 12.13 24.28
C GLU A 156 -28.91 11.47 25.34
N PHE A 157 -28.50 10.33 25.91
CA PHE A 157 -29.24 9.63 26.96
C PHE A 157 -29.13 10.27 28.35
N LEU A 158 -28.08 11.06 28.58
CA LEU A 158 -27.81 11.75 29.85
C LEU A 158 -28.33 13.21 29.88
N LYS A 159 -29.04 13.65 28.84
CA LYS A 159 -29.83 14.89 28.81
C LYS A 159 -31.29 14.63 29.14
#